data_AF-A0A8J8GV96-F1
#
_entry.id   AF-A0A8J8GV96-F1
#
_cell.length_a   1.000
_cell.length_b   1.000
_cell.length_c   1.000
_cell.angle_alpha   90.00
_cell.angle_beta   90.00
_cell.angle_gamma   90.00
#
_symmetry.space_group_name_H-M   'P 1'
#
loop_
_entity.id
_entity.type
_entity.pdbx_description
1 polymer ?
#
loop_
_entity_poly.entity_id
_entity_poly.type
_entity_poly.pdbx_seq_one_letter_code
_entity_poly.pdbx_strand_id
1 'polypeptide(L)'
;MTSNPALEIACDESGWEGSNFAAANSDLIAYASVRLSVEDAEECVRLLRGRAERHRHEFKAGHLIRSTNGSGLAAFLGPAGPVHGRARVHLTHKSCFIIGRVLDIFLGDFADTASLGLRPDPRLASHATELCRSGREVFGPQRWQSFLAATNLVLRENRHPKVHAPVDAFFDQVDALRETARQTVGGWIAEILDELADARPDGYTARIRLLDNHVLQPVLEPLLPALA
;
A
#
# COMPACT_ATOMS: atom_id res chain seq x y z
N MET A 1 -24.51 -18.93 32.67
CA MET A 1 -23.41 -18.65 31.73
C MET A 1 -23.72 -17.34 31.05
N THR A 2 -23.14 -16.23 31.51
CA THR A 2 -23.25 -14.93 30.82
C THR A 2 -22.39 -15.03 29.56
N SER A 3 -23.01 -15.05 28.38
CA SER A 3 -22.30 -14.95 27.12
C SER A 3 -21.47 -13.67 27.15
N ASN A 4 -20.15 -13.80 27.04
CA ASN A 4 -19.30 -12.65 26.82
C ASN A 4 -19.80 -11.98 25.52
N PRO A 5 -20.27 -10.73 25.54
CA PRO A 5 -20.79 -10.10 24.33
C PRO A 5 -19.70 -10.18 23.26
N ALA A 6 -20.07 -10.70 22.09
CA ALA A 6 -19.11 -10.94 21.03
C ALA A 6 -18.45 -9.61 20.64
N LEU A 7 -17.12 -9.59 20.71
CA LEU A 7 -16.33 -8.44 20.29
C LEU A 7 -16.32 -8.40 18.76
N GLU A 8 -16.89 -7.37 18.16
CA GLU A 8 -16.86 -7.18 16.72
C GLU A 8 -15.74 -6.21 16.32
N ILE A 9 -14.96 -6.63 15.34
CA ILE A 9 -13.98 -5.78 14.66
C ILE A 9 -14.49 -5.59 13.25
N ALA A 10 -14.96 -4.38 12.95
CA ALA A 10 -15.33 -3.99 11.60
C ALA A 10 -14.11 -3.38 10.91
N CYS A 11 -13.84 -3.78 9.67
CA CYS A 11 -12.75 -3.27 8.85
C CYS A 11 -13.31 -2.68 7.55
N ASP A 12 -12.72 -1.60 7.08
CA ASP A 12 -12.99 -1.02 5.76
C ASP A 12 -11.67 -0.60 5.08
N GLU A 13 -11.67 -0.65 3.74
CA GLU A 13 -10.52 -0.35 2.91
C GLU A 13 -10.86 0.80 1.94
N SER A 14 -9.95 1.78 1.85
CA SER A 14 -10.08 2.89 0.93
C SER A 14 -8.80 3.11 0.12
N GLY A 15 -8.95 3.62 -1.10
CA GLY A 15 -7.84 3.87 -2.01
C GLY A 15 -7.32 2.63 -2.72
N TRP A 16 -7.95 1.46 -2.54
CA TRP A 16 -7.65 0.25 -3.29
C TRP A 16 -8.15 0.35 -4.73
N GLU A 17 -7.26 0.12 -5.69
CA GLU A 17 -7.58 0.13 -7.12
C GLU A 17 -7.15 -1.18 -7.78
N GLY A 18 -7.24 -2.28 -7.03
CA GLY A 18 -6.70 -3.57 -7.45
C GLY A 18 -5.19 -3.50 -7.61
N SER A 19 -4.66 -4.13 -8.65
CA SER A 19 -3.22 -4.23 -8.86
C SER A 19 -2.55 -2.98 -9.47
N ASN A 20 -3.27 -1.86 -9.63
CA ASN A 20 -2.73 -0.61 -10.17
C ASN A 20 -2.31 0.36 -9.05
N PHE A 21 -1.01 0.41 -8.77
CA PHE A 21 -0.45 1.29 -7.72
C PHE A 21 0.24 2.53 -8.26
N ALA A 22 0.56 2.55 -9.55
CA ALA A 22 1.31 3.64 -10.17
C ALA A 22 0.40 4.78 -10.64
N ALA A 23 -0.75 4.48 -11.24
CA ALA A 23 -1.63 5.49 -11.85
C ALA A 23 -2.90 5.76 -11.00
N ALA A 24 -2.76 5.76 -9.68
CA ALA A 24 -3.91 5.79 -8.79
C ALA A 24 -4.37 7.21 -8.44
N ASN A 25 -5.65 7.36 -8.09
CA ASN A 25 -6.23 8.66 -7.69
C ASN A 25 -5.78 9.12 -6.28
N SER A 26 -5.05 8.26 -5.56
CA SER A 26 -4.51 8.48 -4.22
C SER A 26 -3.18 7.75 -4.10
N ASP A 27 -2.21 8.39 -3.44
CA ASP A 27 -0.90 7.81 -3.11
C ASP A 27 -0.97 6.80 -1.95
N LEU A 28 -2.10 6.75 -1.24
CA LEU A 28 -2.30 5.93 -0.05
C LEU A 28 -3.41 4.91 -0.25
N ILE A 29 -3.24 3.76 0.43
CA ILE A 29 -4.30 2.81 0.76
C ILE A 29 -4.52 2.92 2.27
N ALA A 30 -5.77 3.04 2.70
CA ALA A 30 -6.12 3.12 4.10
C ALA A 30 -6.91 1.87 4.51
N TYR A 31 -6.44 1.19 5.54
CA TYR A 31 -7.20 0.17 6.25
C TYR A 31 -7.62 0.75 7.59
N ALA A 32 -8.92 0.87 7.80
CA ALA A 32 -9.47 1.32 9.06
C ALA A 32 -10.16 0.15 9.75
N SER A 33 -9.93 -0.01 11.04
CA SER A 33 -10.69 -0.93 11.88
C SER A 33 -11.20 -0.24 13.12
N VAL A 34 -12.36 -0.66 13.58
CA VAL A 34 -12.95 -0.21 14.86
C VAL A 34 -13.29 -1.39 15.71
N ARG A 35 -13.07 -1.23 17.02
CA ARG A 35 -13.43 -2.21 18.05
C ARG A 35 -14.56 -1.66 18.90
N LEU A 36 -15.79 -2.03 18.57
CA LEU A 36 -17.02 -1.61 19.26
C LEU A 36 -17.88 -2.84 19.56
N SER A 37 -18.67 -2.81 20.63
CA SER A 37 -19.78 -3.76 20.76
C SER A 37 -20.89 -3.36 19.78
N VAL A 38 -21.80 -4.29 19.50
CA VAL A 38 -22.96 -4.01 18.65
C VAL A 38 -23.79 -2.87 19.23
N GLU A 39 -23.99 -2.86 20.56
CA GLU A 39 -24.77 -1.84 21.27
C GLU A 39 -24.11 -0.45 21.17
N ASP A 40 -22.78 -0.37 21.37
CA ASP A 40 -22.04 0.87 21.22
C ASP A 40 -22.11 1.38 19.77
N ALA A 41 -22.01 0.48 18.78
CA ALA A 41 -22.09 0.83 17.37
C ALA A 41 -23.49 1.34 16.97
N GLU A 42 -24.56 0.69 17.44
CA GLU A 42 -25.94 1.12 17.23
C GLU A 42 -26.19 2.50 17.83
N GLU A 43 -25.73 2.74 19.05
CA GLU A 43 -25.84 4.03 19.72
C GLU A 43 -25.09 5.13 18.96
N CYS A 44 -23.89 4.82 18.45
CA CYS A 44 -23.13 5.74 17.60
C CYS A 44 -23.92 6.13 16.34
N VAL A 45 -24.46 5.14 15.62
CA VAL A 45 -25.24 5.38 14.40
C VAL A 45 -26.51 6.18 14.72
N ARG A 46 -27.17 5.89 15.85
CA ARG A 46 -28.34 6.65 16.32
C ARG A 46 -27.99 8.11 16.60
N LEU A 47 -26.91 8.39 17.32
CA LEU A 47 -26.44 9.75 17.60
C LEU A 47 -26.08 10.50 16.31
N LEU A 48 -25.41 9.83 15.36
CA LEU A 48 -25.05 10.40 14.06
C LEU A 48 -26.26 10.73 13.17
N ARG A 49 -27.34 9.95 13.27
CA ARG A 49 -28.61 10.22 12.57
C ARG A 49 -29.38 11.38 13.20
N GLY A 50 -29.13 11.69 14.47
CA GLY A 50 -29.90 12.69 15.22
C GLY A 50 -31.39 12.33 15.28
N ARG A 51 -32.27 13.34 15.29
CA ARG A 51 -33.73 13.16 15.25
C ARG A 51 -34.30 12.92 13.84
N ALA A 52 -33.44 12.90 12.82
CA ALA A 52 -33.90 12.69 11.45
C ALA A 52 -34.15 11.20 11.23
N GLU A 53 -35.39 10.77 11.46
CA GLU A 53 -35.90 9.49 10.99
C GLU A 53 -35.79 9.44 9.46
N ARG A 54 -34.69 8.91 8.96
CA ARG A 54 -34.61 8.45 7.57
C ARG A 54 -34.44 6.95 7.59
N HIS A 55 -35.43 6.27 7.02
CA HIS A 55 -35.64 4.81 6.95
C HIS A 55 -34.56 4.00 6.21
N ARG A 56 -33.28 4.39 6.31
CA ARG A 56 -32.18 3.62 5.73
C ARG A 56 -31.47 2.88 6.84
N HIS A 57 -31.39 1.56 6.70
CA HIS A 57 -30.63 0.70 7.61
C HIS A 57 -29.15 1.11 7.68
N GLU A 58 -28.64 1.80 6.66
CA GLU A 58 -27.25 2.25 6.54
C GLU A 58 -27.11 3.78 6.71
N PHE A 59 -26.11 4.20 7.50
CA PHE A 59 -25.67 5.61 7.56
C PHE A 59 -24.37 5.78 6.76
N LYS A 60 -24.41 6.54 5.67
CA LYS A 60 -23.23 6.75 4.81
C LYS A 60 -22.27 7.79 5.41
N ALA A 61 -20.98 7.46 5.48
CA ALA A 61 -19.91 8.35 5.98
C ALA A 61 -19.88 9.74 5.30
N GLY A 62 -20.29 9.82 4.03
CA GLY A 62 -20.39 11.08 3.31
C GLY A 62 -21.35 12.10 3.95
N HIS A 63 -22.27 11.68 4.82
CA HIS A 63 -23.10 12.59 5.63
C HIS A 63 -22.33 13.18 6.81
N LEU A 64 -21.50 12.38 7.48
CA LEU A 64 -20.64 12.81 8.57
C LEU A 64 -19.54 13.77 8.08
N ILE A 65 -18.96 13.49 6.91
CA ILE A 65 -17.91 14.33 6.32
C ILE A 65 -18.47 15.70 5.91
N ARG A 66 -19.71 15.72 5.38
CA ARG A 66 -20.36 16.94 4.89
C ARG A 66 -21.13 17.71 5.96
N SER A 67 -21.27 17.18 7.18
CA SER A 67 -21.97 17.88 8.25
C SER A 67 -21.09 19.02 8.79
N THR A 68 -21.70 20.20 8.92
CA THR A 68 -21.20 21.36 9.67
C THR A 68 -19.71 21.65 9.49
N ASN A 69 -19.26 21.85 8.24
CA ASN A 69 -17.86 22.19 7.91
C ASN A 69 -16.80 21.21 8.50
N GLY A 70 -17.15 19.94 8.69
CA GLY A 70 -16.25 18.92 9.24
C GLY A 70 -16.24 18.84 10.78
N SER A 71 -16.99 19.69 11.49
CA SER A 71 -17.04 19.65 12.96
C SER A 71 -17.68 18.36 13.50
N GLY A 72 -18.60 17.75 12.74
CA GLY A 72 -19.20 16.45 13.09
C GLY A 72 -18.17 15.33 13.04
N LEU A 73 -17.34 15.29 11.99
CA LEU A 73 -16.25 14.33 11.88
C LEU A 73 -15.19 14.56 12.97
N ALA A 74 -14.82 15.81 13.23
CA ALA A 74 -13.86 16.14 14.30
C ALA A 74 -14.37 15.73 15.69
N ALA A 75 -15.66 15.93 15.98
CA ALA A 75 -16.26 15.47 17.24
C ALA A 75 -16.32 13.93 17.32
N PHE A 76 -16.61 13.26 16.20
CA PHE A 76 -16.66 11.80 16.14
C PHE A 76 -15.28 11.15 16.39
N LEU A 77 -14.21 11.74 15.84
CA LEU A 77 -12.83 11.24 15.99
C LEU A 77 -12.08 11.80 17.21
N GLY A 78 -12.59 12.88 17.81
CA GLY A 78 -11.92 13.61 18.89
C GLY A 78 -11.84 12.82 20.20
N PRO A 79 -11.15 13.34 21.23
CA PRO A 79 -10.91 12.62 22.49
C PRO A 79 -12.16 12.17 23.25
N ALA A 80 -13.27 12.88 23.08
CA ALA A 80 -14.58 12.53 23.65
C ALA A 80 -15.49 11.78 22.65
N GLY A 81 -14.97 11.49 21.46
CA GLY A 81 -15.69 10.82 20.39
C GLY A 81 -15.80 9.31 20.65
N PRO A 82 -16.84 8.66 20.10
CA PRO A 82 -17.15 7.28 20.42
C PRO A 82 -16.11 6.26 19.95
N VAL A 83 -15.29 6.61 18.96
CA VAL A 83 -14.24 5.74 18.42
C VAL A 83 -12.84 6.06 18.96
N HIS A 84 -12.72 7.03 19.86
CA HIS A 84 -11.44 7.41 20.44
C HIS A 84 -10.79 6.24 21.19
N GLY A 85 -9.53 5.93 20.85
CA GLY A 85 -8.80 4.78 21.39
C GLY A 85 -9.36 3.41 20.97
N ARG A 86 -10.39 3.39 20.11
CA ARG A 86 -11.07 2.18 19.63
C ARG A 86 -10.96 2.00 18.12
N ALA A 87 -10.58 3.06 17.40
CA ALA A 87 -10.24 3.02 15.98
C ALA A 87 -8.73 2.83 15.78
N ARG A 88 -8.36 2.08 14.74
CA ARG A 88 -7.01 2.03 14.19
C ARG A 88 -7.06 2.29 12.70
N VAL A 89 -6.10 3.05 12.21
CA VAL A 89 -5.92 3.30 10.78
C VAL A 89 -4.49 2.93 10.43
N HIS A 90 -4.34 2.02 9.48
CA HIS A 90 -3.07 1.72 8.82
C HIS A 90 -3.06 2.42 7.46
N LEU A 91 -1.97 3.13 7.15
CA LEU A 91 -1.78 3.81 5.88
C LEU A 91 -0.60 3.19 5.15
N THR A 92 -0.86 2.67 3.96
CA THR A 92 0.17 2.12 3.07
C THR A 92 0.40 3.09 1.93
N HIS A 93 1.61 3.64 1.83
CA HIS A 93 2.00 4.45 0.69
C HIS A 93 2.29 3.54 -0.52
N LYS A 94 1.56 3.74 -1.62
CA LYS A 94 1.56 2.86 -2.79
C LYS A 94 2.93 2.74 -3.43
N SER A 95 3.60 3.87 -3.66
CA SER A 95 4.96 3.87 -4.23
C SER A 95 5.95 3.11 -3.35
N CYS A 96 5.98 3.40 -2.04
CA CYS A 96 6.86 2.71 -1.10
C CYS A 96 6.57 1.21 -1.07
N PHE A 97 5.29 0.83 -1.11
CA PHE A 97 4.86 -0.56 -1.14
C PHE A 97 5.39 -1.30 -2.37
N ILE A 98 5.15 -0.78 -3.58
CA ILE A 98 5.63 -1.47 -4.80
C ILE A 98 7.15 -1.46 -4.93
N ILE A 99 7.82 -0.41 -4.46
CA ILE A 99 9.29 -0.38 -4.42
C ILE A 99 9.82 -1.44 -3.45
N GLY A 100 9.24 -1.55 -2.25
CA GLY A 100 9.61 -2.61 -1.30
C GLY A 100 9.47 -4.00 -1.90
N ARG A 101 8.34 -4.27 -2.58
CA ARG A 101 8.10 -5.56 -3.24
C ARG A 101 9.11 -5.83 -4.36
N VAL A 102 9.43 -4.84 -5.19
CA VAL A 102 10.38 -5.03 -6.29
C VAL A 102 11.80 -5.26 -5.80
N LEU A 103 12.19 -4.59 -4.71
CA LEU A 103 13.49 -4.80 -4.06
C LEU A 103 13.56 -6.20 -3.43
N ASP A 104 12.51 -6.64 -2.72
CA ASP A 104 12.45 -8.01 -2.19
C ASP A 104 12.58 -9.06 -3.30
N ILE A 105 11.99 -8.79 -4.48
CA ILE A 105 12.01 -9.70 -5.64
C ILE A 105 13.31 -9.66 -6.44
N PHE A 106 14.14 -8.63 -6.37
CA PHE A 106 15.39 -8.60 -7.15
C PHE A 106 16.65 -8.65 -6.29
N LEU A 107 16.56 -8.18 -5.04
CA LEU A 107 17.70 -8.04 -4.13
C LEU A 107 17.54 -8.86 -2.83
N GLY A 108 16.35 -9.37 -2.54
CA GLY A 108 16.10 -10.20 -1.36
C GLY A 108 16.62 -11.62 -1.54
N ASP A 109 16.88 -12.33 -0.44
CA ASP A 109 17.54 -13.65 -0.46
C ASP A 109 16.62 -14.83 -0.88
N PHE A 110 15.51 -14.54 -1.59
CA PHE A 110 14.70 -15.47 -2.39
C PHE A 110 14.22 -16.79 -1.75
N ALA A 111 14.37 -17.03 -0.46
CA ALA A 111 14.14 -18.36 0.12
C ALA A 111 12.66 -18.80 0.13
N ASP A 112 11.70 -17.86 0.06
CA ASP A 112 10.28 -18.18 0.03
C ASP A 112 9.45 -17.03 -0.57
N THR A 113 8.94 -17.20 -1.79
CA THR A 113 8.02 -16.21 -2.38
C THR A 113 6.72 -16.08 -1.59
N ALA A 114 6.36 -17.07 -0.76
CA ALA A 114 5.21 -17.00 0.14
C ALA A 114 5.39 -16.04 1.31
N SER A 115 6.63 -15.60 1.56
CA SER A 115 6.95 -14.63 2.60
C SER A 115 7.25 -13.22 2.04
N LEU A 116 7.07 -13.00 0.73
CA LEU A 116 7.35 -11.71 0.07
C LEU A 116 6.57 -10.57 0.74
N GLY A 117 7.30 -9.58 1.27
CA GLY A 117 6.73 -8.45 1.97
C GLY A 117 6.09 -8.75 3.32
N LEU A 118 6.14 -9.99 3.83
CA LEU A 118 5.72 -10.34 5.20
C LEU A 118 6.84 -10.17 6.21
N ARG A 119 8.08 -10.42 5.79
CA ARG A 119 9.29 -10.30 6.61
C ARG A 119 10.32 -9.47 5.83
N PRO A 120 10.08 -8.16 5.68
CA PRO A 120 10.95 -7.33 4.88
C PRO A 120 12.36 -7.33 5.49
N ASP A 121 13.38 -7.52 4.63
CA ASP A 121 14.76 -7.25 5.02
C ASP A 121 14.86 -5.77 5.45
N PRO A 122 15.33 -5.47 6.69
CA PRO A 122 15.45 -4.09 7.16
C PRO A 122 16.26 -3.18 6.22
N ARG A 123 17.25 -3.74 5.51
CA ARG A 123 18.04 -3.03 4.51
C ARG A 123 17.18 -2.62 3.31
N LEU A 124 16.45 -3.57 2.74
CA LEU A 124 15.57 -3.34 1.58
C LEU A 124 14.41 -2.41 1.94
N ALA A 125 13.87 -2.52 3.16
CA ALA A 125 12.85 -1.60 3.66
C ALA A 125 13.37 -0.15 3.76
N SER A 126 14.63 0.00 4.17
CA SER A 126 15.30 1.31 4.21
C SER A 126 15.55 1.86 2.80
N HIS A 127 16.01 1.01 1.86
CA HIS A 127 16.16 1.37 0.44
C HIS A 127 14.83 1.82 -0.17
N ALA A 128 13.75 1.07 0.08
CA ALA A 128 12.42 1.40 -0.41
C ALA A 128 11.92 2.74 0.12
N THR A 129 12.14 3.00 1.41
CA THR A 129 11.74 4.24 2.07
C THR A 129 12.48 5.44 1.47
N GLU A 130 13.78 5.31 1.24
CA GLU A 130 14.59 6.39 0.69
C GLU A 130 14.20 6.72 -0.76
N LEU A 131 14.12 5.69 -1.62
CA LEU A 131 13.67 5.87 -3.01
C LEU A 131 12.27 6.48 -3.07
N CYS A 132 11.36 6.03 -2.23
CA CYS A 132 9.98 6.52 -2.21
C CYS A 132 9.88 8.00 -1.80
N ARG A 133 10.65 8.43 -0.79
CA ARG A 133 10.62 9.81 -0.29
C ARG A 133 11.29 10.79 -1.24
N SER A 134 12.45 10.41 -1.76
CA SER A 134 13.34 11.32 -2.50
C SER A 134 13.13 11.24 -4.01
N GLY A 135 12.60 10.13 -4.53
CA GLY A 135 12.59 9.82 -5.97
C GLY A 135 11.87 10.86 -6.83
N ARG A 136 10.71 11.35 -6.39
CA ARG A 136 9.97 12.37 -7.18
C ARG A 136 10.73 13.69 -7.31
N GLU A 137 11.38 14.12 -6.23
CA GLU A 137 12.16 15.36 -6.19
C GLU A 137 13.45 15.22 -7.02
N VAL A 138 14.17 14.11 -6.83
CA VAL A 138 15.45 13.84 -7.49
C VAL A 138 15.30 13.63 -8.99
N PHE A 139 14.30 12.85 -9.42
CA PHE A 139 14.17 12.44 -10.84
C PHE A 139 13.14 13.27 -11.61
N GLY A 140 12.38 14.11 -10.93
CA GLY A 140 11.25 14.83 -11.48
C GLY A 140 10.01 13.93 -11.68
N PRO A 141 8.82 14.53 -11.77
CA PRO A 141 7.56 13.80 -11.70
C PRO A 141 7.35 12.82 -12.85
N GLN A 142 7.78 13.15 -14.07
CA GLN A 142 7.54 12.30 -15.24
C GLN A 142 8.40 11.03 -15.22
N ARG A 143 9.71 11.16 -14.95
CA ARG A 143 10.62 9.99 -14.91
C ARG A 143 10.28 9.10 -13.74
N TRP A 144 10.00 9.69 -12.58
CA TRP A 144 9.57 8.95 -11.41
C TRP A 144 8.29 8.16 -11.67
N GLN A 145 7.30 8.78 -12.33
CA GLN A 145 6.05 8.11 -12.68
C GLN A 145 6.27 6.95 -13.66
N SER A 146 7.12 7.11 -14.66
CA SER A 146 7.48 6.03 -15.61
C SER A 146 8.15 4.86 -14.90
N PHE A 147 9.05 5.13 -13.95
CA PHE A 147 9.68 4.11 -13.12
C PHE A 147 8.65 3.36 -12.26
N LEU A 148 7.75 4.07 -11.57
CA LEU A 148 6.70 3.44 -10.77
C LEU A 148 5.75 2.60 -11.64
N ALA A 149 5.43 3.05 -12.85
CA ALA A 149 4.60 2.30 -13.79
C ALA A 149 5.27 0.99 -14.23
N ALA A 150 6.57 1.03 -14.57
CA ALA A 150 7.33 -0.17 -14.92
C ALA A 150 7.50 -1.12 -13.71
N THR A 151 7.71 -0.56 -12.51
CA THR A 151 7.76 -1.30 -11.24
C THR A 151 6.43 -2.03 -10.98
N ASN A 152 5.30 -1.34 -11.12
CA ASN A 152 4.00 -1.99 -10.97
C ASN A 152 3.77 -3.06 -12.05
N LEU A 153 4.18 -2.80 -13.30
CA LEU A 153 4.04 -3.75 -14.41
C LEU A 153 4.80 -5.05 -14.19
N VAL A 154 6.03 -4.99 -13.66
CA VAL A 154 6.83 -6.20 -13.40
C VAL A 154 6.27 -7.05 -12.25
N LEU A 155 5.53 -6.44 -11.32
CA LEU A 155 4.87 -7.16 -10.23
C LEU A 155 3.52 -7.79 -10.63
N ARG A 156 2.80 -7.19 -11.58
CA ARG A 156 1.43 -7.58 -11.93
C ARG A 156 1.34 -8.91 -12.63
N GLU A 157 0.55 -9.84 -12.09
CA GLU A 157 0.10 -11.01 -12.84
C GLU A 157 -1.00 -10.60 -13.84
N ASN A 158 -0.83 -10.98 -15.11
CA ASN A 158 -1.77 -10.70 -16.19
C ASN A 158 -2.33 -12.02 -16.73
N ARG A 159 -3.57 -12.02 -17.27
CA ARG A 159 -4.19 -13.21 -17.89
C ARG A 159 -3.31 -13.93 -18.92
N HIS A 160 -2.41 -13.19 -19.57
CA HIS A 160 -1.35 -13.73 -20.42
C HIS A 160 -0.01 -13.29 -19.82
N PRO A 161 0.59 -14.11 -18.95
CA PRO A 161 1.83 -13.74 -18.28
C PRO A 161 2.92 -13.46 -19.31
N LYS A 162 3.55 -12.28 -19.21
CA LYS A 162 4.72 -11.91 -19.99
C LYS A 162 5.89 -11.83 -19.03
N VAL A 163 6.95 -12.57 -19.33
CA VAL A 163 8.19 -12.55 -18.53
C VAL A 163 9.10 -11.41 -19.00
N HIS A 164 9.47 -11.41 -20.28
CA HIS A 164 10.53 -10.52 -20.78
C HIS A 164 10.14 -9.04 -20.77
N ALA A 165 9.06 -8.66 -21.48
CA ALA A 165 8.73 -7.25 -21.67
C ALA A 165 8.56 -6.44 -20.37
N PRO A 166 7.90 -6.95 -19.29
CA PRO A 166 7.85 -6.23 -18.01
C PRO A 166 9.20 -6.07 -17.32
N VAL A 167 10.07 -7.09 -17.41
CA VAL A 167 11.41 -7.07 -16.83
C VAL A 167 12.30 -6.07 -17.57
N ASP A 168 12.27 -6.11 -18.91
CA ASP A 168 13.02 -5.19 -19.76
C ASP A 168 12.61 -3.74 -19.50
N ALA A 169 11.30 -3.47 -19.50
CA ALA A 169 10.78 -2.14 -19.23
C ALA A 169 11.17 -1.63 -17.83
N PHE A 170 11.20 -2.50 -16.82
CA PHE A 170 11.63 -2.12 -15.48
C PHE A 170 13.10 -1.74 -15.45
N PHE A 171 13.99 -2.59 -15.96
CA PHE A 171 15.43 -2.32 -15.92
C PHE A 171 15.83 -1.16 -16.84
N ASP A 172 15.12 -0.91 -17.94
CA ASP A 172 15.35 0.27 -18.77
C ASP A 172 15.04 1.57 -17.99
N GLN A 173 14.06 1.55 -17.09
CA GLN A 173 13.81 2.68 -16.18
C GLN A 173 14.88 2.78 -15.09
N VAL A 174 15.35 1.65 -14.55
CA VAL A 174 16.47 1.64 -13.59
C VAL A 174 17.71 2.29 -14.21
N ASP A 175 18.07 1.92 -15.44
CA ASP A 175 19.21 2.48 -16.16
C ASP A 175 19.04 4.00 -16.39
N ALA A 176 17.85 4.45 -16.75
CA ALA A 176 17.55 5.87 -16.94
C ALA A 176 17.63 6.69 -15.64
N LEU A 177 17.13 6.14 -14.52
CA LEU A 177 17.23 6.79 -13.21
C LEU A 177 18.68 6.81 -12.71
N ARG A 178 19.41 5.72 -12.92
CA ARG A 178 20.83 5.57 -12.53
C ARG A 178 21.71 6.61 -13.20
N GLU A 179 21.53 6.83 -14.49
CA GLU A 179 22.27 7.89 -15.22
C GLU A 179 21.95 9.27 -14.65
N THR A 180 20.68 9.54 -14.33
CA THR A 180 20.26 10.79 -13.70
C THR A 180 20.87 10.95 -12.30
N ALA A 181 20.85 9.89 -11.49
CA ALA A 181 21.41 9.90 -10.13
C ALA A 181 22.90 10.26 -10.17
N ARG A 182 23.69 9.63 -11.04
CA ARG A 182 25.13 9.93 -11.18
C ARG A 182 25.43 11.39 -11.53
N GLN A 183 24.54 12.05 -12.26
CA GLN A 183 24.70 13.45 -12.67
C GLN A 183 24.24 14.45 -11.62
N THR A 184 23.25 14.07 -10.78
CA THR A 184 22.48 15.02 -9.97
C THR A 184 22.62 14.79 -8.46
N VAL A 185 22.85 13.54 -8.05
CA VAL A 185 22.88 13.07 -6.67
C VAL A 185 24.05 12.09 -6.51
N GLY A 186 25.19 12.57 -6.04
CA GLY A 186 26.19 11.67 -5.47
C GLY A 186 25.64 11.04 -4.18
N GLY A 187 25.76 9.72 -4.03
CA GLY A 187 25.46 9.03 -2.76
C GLY A 187 24.48 7.85 -2.87
N TRP A 188 23.84 7.54 -1.74
CA TRP A 188 23.11 6.30 -1.46
C TRP A 188 22.02 5.91 -2.47
N ILE A 189 21.31 6.87 -3.08
CA ILE A 189 20.29 6.56 -4.11
C ILE A 189 20.91 5.94 -5.35
N ALA A 190 22.09 6.41 -5.77
CA ALA A 190 22.81 5.84 -6.90
C ALA A 190 23.26 4.41 -6.59
N GLU A 191 23.68 4.13 -5.35
CA GLU A 191 24.09 2.79 -4.90
C GLU A 191 22.91 1.80 -4.95
N ILE A 192 21.71 2.20 -4.51
CA ILE A 192 20.50 1.36 -4.63
C ILE A 192 20.20 1.03 -6.10
N LEU A 193 20.33 2.03 -6.99
CA LEU A 193 20.07 1.85 -8.42
C LEU A 193 21.17 1.03 -9.12
N ASP A 194 22.42 1.15 -8.69
CA ASP A 194 23.52 0.29 -9.13
C ASP A 194 23.25 -1.17 -8.71
N GLU A 195 22.84 -1.40 -7.46
CA GLU A 195 22.54 -2.75 -6.96
C GLU A 195 21.36 -3.40 -7.70
N LEU A 196 20.30 -2.62 -7.99
CA LEU A 196 19.22 -3.06 -8.87
C LEU A 196 19.73 -3.38 -10.28
N ALA A 197 20.53 -2.51 -10.90
CA ALA A 197 21.05 -2.75 -12.24
C ALA A 197 21.88 -4.04 -12.31
N ASP A 198 22.66 -4.32 -11.27
CA ASP A 198 23.48 -5.53 -11.17
C ASP A 198 22.63 -6.81 -11.04
N ALA A 199 21.37 -6.71 -10.57
CA ALA A 199 20.42 -7.81 -10.52
C ALA A 199 19.73 -8.13 -11.86
N ARG A 200 19.95 -7.33 -12.92
CA ARG A 200 19.34 -7.54 -14.25
C ARG A 200 19.53 -8.97 -14.81
N PRO A 201 20.70 -9.63 -14.71
CA PRO A 201 20.89 -10.98 -15.24
C PRO A 201 19.93 -12.02 -14.66
N ASP A 202 19.53 -11.86 -13.40
CA ASP A 202 18.61 -12.75 -12.70
C ASP A 202 17.14 -12.34 -12.84
N GLY A 203 16.88 -11.20 -13.48
CA GLY A 203 15.57 -10.56 -13.52
C GLY A 203 14.46 -11.44 -14.12
N TYR A 204 14.76 -12.16 -15.19
CA TYR A 204 13.78 -13.08 -15.79
C TYR A 204 13.50 -14.28 -14.89
N THR A 205 14.53 -14.83 -14.22
CA THR A 205 14.39 -15.95 -13.27
C THR A 205 13.54 -15.54 -12.08
N ALA A 206 13.81 -14.37 -11.50
CA ALA A 206 13.00 -13.80 -10.43
C ALA A 206 11.54 -13.63 -10.85
N ARG A 207 11.31 -13.14 -12.07
CA ARG A 207 9.95 -12.94 -12.60
C ARG A 207 9.22 -14.26 -12.89
N ILE A 208 9.90 -15.27 -13.41
CA ILE A 208 9.32 -16.61 -13.61
C ILE A 208 8.87 -17.19 -12.27
N ARG A 209 9.73 -17.15 -11.24
CA ARG A 209 9.38 -17.61 -9.89
C ARG A 209 8.18 -16.88 -9.29
N LEU A 210 8.12 -15.57 -9.48
CA LEU A 210 6.98 -14.74 -9.07
C LEU A 210 5.66 -15.19 -9.71
N LEU A 211 5.69 -15.67 -10.96
CA LEU A 211 4.50 -16.11 -11.71
C LEU A 211 4.16 -17.59 -11.46
N ASP A 212 5.17 -18.44 -11.29
CA ASP A 212 5.00 -19.88 -11.08
C ASP A 212 4.47 -20.20 -9.67
N ASN A 213 4.86 -19.39 -8.68
CA ASN A 213 4.37 -19.58 -7.33
C ASN A 213 2.96 -18.98 -7.24
N HIS A 214 1.95 -19.85 -7.20
CA HIS A 214 0.63 -19.52 -6.67
C HIS A 214 0.75 -19.25 -5.17
N VAL A 215 1.26 -18.07 -4.87
CA VAL A 215 1.42 -17.61 -3.50
C VAL A 215 0.03 -17.56 -2.86
N LEU A 216 -0.11 -18.06 -1.63
CA LEU A 216 -1.34 -17.91 -0.84
C LEU A 216 -1.75 -16.43 -0.69
N GLN A 217 -0.82 -15.51 -0.95
CA GLN A 217 -0.94 -14.08 -0.78
C GLN A 217 -0.45 -13.36 -2.05
N PRO A 218 -1.33 -12.66 -2.78
CA PRO A 218 -0.90 -11.93 -3.97
C PRO A 218 0.23 -10.94 -3.63
N VAL A 219 1.26 -10.86 -4.47
CA VAL A 219 2.40 -9.94 -4.27
C VAL A 219 1.99 -8.47 -4.24
N LEU A 220 0.77 -8.16 -4.65
CA LEU A 220 0.19 -6.84 -4.58
C LEU A 220 -0.92 -6.74 -3.53
N GLU A 221 -1.04 -7.67 -2.59
CA GLU A 221 -1.99 -7.61 -1.46
C GLU A 221 -1.42 -6.74 -0.31
N PRO A 222 -1.98 -5.55 -0.03
CA PRO A 222 -1.49 -4.66 1.01
C PRO A 222 -2.11 -4.90 2.39
N LEU A 223 -3.19 -5.68 2.50
CA LEU A 223 -3.86 -5.96 3.78
C LEU A 223 -2.96 -6.72 4.76
N LEU A 224 -2.12 -7.63 4.24
CA LEU A 224 -1.31 -8.51 5.09
C LEU A 224 -0.18 -7.76 5.83
N PRO A 225 0.58 -6.85 5.19
CA PRO A 225 1.45 -5.94 5.91
C PRO A 225 0.74 -5.09 6.98
N ALA A 226 -0.55 -4.78 6.81
CA ALA A 226 -1.31 -3.99 7.77
C ALA A 226 -1.66 -4.77 9.05
N LEU A 227 -1.55 -6.10 9.04
CA LEU A 227 -1.85 -7.00 10.16
C LEU A 227 -0.59 -7.48 10.92
N ALA A 228 0.61 -7.25 10.36
CA ALA A 228 1.88 -7.70 10.90
C ALA A 228 2.43 -6.80 12.03
#